data_AF-A0A3D4FW60-F1
#
_entry.id   AF-A0A3D4FW60-F1
#
_cell.length_a   1.000
_cell.length_b   1.000
_cell.length_c   1.000
_cell.angle_alpha   90.00
_cell.angle_beta   90.00
_cell.angle_gamma   90.00
#
_symmetry.space_group_name_H-M   'P 1'
#
loop_
_entity.id
_entity.type
_entity.pdbx_description
1 polymer ?
#
loop_
_entity_poly.entity_id
_entity_poly.type
_entity_poly.pdbx_seq_one_letter_code
_entity_poly.pdbx_strand_id
1 'polypeptide(L)'
;PASNPTTNAGATLGRVLFYDTRLSANDTVSCGSCHLQQHGFSDPRRYSLGFDGRSTRRHAMSLTNARYYARGRFFWDERSTSLEAQVLEPIQDPIEMGLSLDAMREKLARVPFYRPLFERAFGTTEVTVNRVSRALAQFVRALVSAGAPYDRARAAGRPGSTAFNARLSATARLGHQLFVTAPSPGVRGGGCSRCHVGDAQISLSPRNIGLDPDGTGDPGANDGR
;
A
#
# COMPACT_ATOMS: atom_id res chain seq x y z
N PRO A 1 8.78 0.56 -11.66
CA PRO A 1 8.83 -0.06 -13.01
C PRO A 1 9.77 0.78 -13.89
N ALA A 2 10.36 0.22 -14.94
CA ALA A 2 11.26 0.97 -15.84
C ALA A 2 10.55 2.18 -16.48
N SER A 3 9.24 2.06 -16.74
CA SER A 3 8.40 3.14 -17.28
C SER A 3 8.06 4.26 -16.29
N ASN A 4 8.26 4.06 -14.97
CA ASN A 4 8.00 5.06 -13.94
C ASN A 4 8.95 4.84 -12.74
N PRO A 5 10.25 5.16 -12.88
CA PRO A 5 11.21 5.07 -11.79
C PRO A 5 10.88 6.11 -10.71
N THR A 6 11.11 5.77 -9.45
CA THR A 6 10.92 6.71 -8.33
C THR A 6 12.05 7.75 -8.33
N THR A 7 11.70 9.03 -8.45
CA THR A 7 12.63 10.15 -8.31
C THR A 7 12.25 11.01 -7.10
N ASN A 8 13.19 11.78 -6.57
CA ASN A 8 12.89 12.70 -5.46
C ASN A 8 11.79 13.71 -5.85
N ALA A 9 11.85 14.26 -7.06
CA ALA A 9 10.85 15.22 -7.52
C ALA A 9 9.47 14.61 -7.73
N GLY A 10 9.40 13.43 -8.37
CA GLY A 10 8.13 12.74 -8.60
C GLY A 10 7.49 12.21 -7.33
N ALA A 11 8.29 11.64 -6.41
CA ALA A 11 7.79 11.24 -5.09
C ALA A 11 7.37 12.44 -4.22
N THR A 12 8.05 13.58 -4.34
CA THR A 12 7.65 14.82 -3.65
C THR A 12 6.30 15.32 -4.17
N LEU A 13 6.12 15.43 -5.49
CA LEU A 13 4.82 15.77 -6.07
C LEU A 13 3.74 14.76 -5.64
N GLY A 14 4.05 13.46 -5.67
CA GLY A 14 3.17 12.40 -5.21
C GLY A 14 2.76 12.55 -3.74
N ARG A 15 3.69 12.94 -2.86
CA ARG A 15 3.39 13.23 -1.45
C ARG A 15 2.45 14.41 -1.31
N VAL A 16 2.66 15.49 -2.06
CA VAL A 16 1.75 16.64 -2.03
C VAL A 16 0.34 16.21 -2.44
N LEU A 17 0.22 15.49 -3.56
CA LEU A 17 -1.06 14.96 -4.05
C LEU A 17 -1.73 14.03 -3.03
N PHE A 18 -0.97 13.12 -2.41
CA PHE A 18 -1.47 12.12 -1.46
C PHE A 18 -2.21 12.74 -0.27
N TYR A 19 -1.80 13.92 0.16
CA TYR A 19 -2.40 14.65 1.29
C TYR A 19 -3.31 15.81 0.84
N ASP A 20 -3.48 16.06 -0.46
CA ASP A 20 -4.32 17.15 -0.95
C ASP A 20 -5.79 16.72 -1.01
N THR A 21 -6.63 17.33 -0.17
CA THR A 21 -8.06 17.02 -0.13
C THR A 21 -8.80 17.45 -1.40
N ARG A 22 -8.17 18.28 -2.25
CA ARG A 22 -8.70 18.68 -3.56
C ARG A 22 -8.96 17.52 -4.51
N LEU A 23 -8.36 16.36 -4.25
CA LEU A 23 -8.63 15.14 -5.00
C LEU A 23 -10.02 14.54 -4.72
N SER A 24 -10.77 15.06 -3.74
CA SER A 24 -12.17 14.67 -3.48
C SER A 24 -13.18 15.68 -4.01
N ALA A 25 -14.41 15.21 -4.24
CA ALA A 25 -15.51 15.97 -4.78
C ALA A 25 -15.85 17.24 -3.98
N ASN A 26 -15.73 17.16 -2.65
CA ASN A 26 -16.08 18.24 -1.72
C ASN A 26 -14.88 18.80 -0.94
N ASP A 27 -13.64 18.53 -1.36
CA ASP A 27 -12.43 19.05 -0.72
C ASP A 27 -12.18 18.58 0.73
N THR A 28 -12.78 17.48 1.18
CA THR A 28 -12.70 17.03 2.59
C THR A 28 -11.76 15.86 2.87
N VAL A 29 -11.54 14.97 1.90
CA VAL A 29 -10.72 13.76 2.07
C VAL A 29 -9.59 13.67 1.06
N SER A 30 -8.48 13.05 1.47
CA SER A 30 -7.33 12.71 0.62
C SER A 30 -6.96 11.24 0.79
N CYS A 31 -5.97 10.74 0.06
CA CYS A 31 -5.44 9.39 0.29
C CYS A 31 -4.99 9.22 1.76
N GLY A 32 -4.41 10.28 2.33
CA GLY A 32 -3.98 10.33 3.72
C GLY A 32 -5.11 10.27 4.75
N SER A 33 -6.38 10.48 4.38
CA SER A 33 -7.52 10.33 5.29
C SER A 33 -7.78 8.88 5.69
N CYS A 34 -7.50 7.95 4.78
CA CYS A 34 -7.68 6.50 4.98
C CYS A 34 -6.33 5.78 5.20
N HIS A 35 -5.25 6.25 4.59
CA HIS A 35 -3.92 5.66 4.70
C HIS A 35 -3.03 6.45 5.66
N LEU A 36 -3.30 6.33 6.96
CA LEU A 36 -2.66 7.13 7.99
C LEU A 36 -1.23 6.67 8.27
N GLN A 37 -0.26 7.55 8.09
CA GLN A 37 1.17 7.24 8.26
C GLN A 37 1.49 6.61 9.63
N GLN A 38 0.90 7.13 10.71
CA GLN A 38 1.11 6.62 12.08
C GLN A 38 0.58 5.19 12.30
N HIS A 39 -0.28 4.70 11.39
CA HIS A 39 -0.83 3.34 11.38
C HIS A 39 -0.26 2.53 10.20
N GLY A 40 0.98 2.82 9.79
CA GLY A 40 1.64 2.11 8.68
C GLY A 40 0.97 2.37 7.33
N PHE A 41 0.40 3.56 7.13
CA PHE A 41 -0.40 3.92 5.95
C PHE A 41 -1.63 3.03 5.76
N SER A 42 -2.29 2.70 6.87
CA SER A 42 -3.56 1.96 6.96
C SER A 42 -4.57 2.79 7.75
N ASP A 43 -5.83 2.38 7.75
CA ASP A 43 -6.86 2.96 8.63
C ASP A 43 -6.95 2.13 9.92
N PRO A 44 -7.00 2.70 11.13
CA PRO A 44 -7.31 1.95 12.34
C PRO A 44 -8.80 1.49 12.37
N ARG A 45 -9.67 2.07 11.54
CA ARG A 45 -11.06 1.63 11.42
C ARG A 45 -11.15 0.34 10.61
N ARG A 46 -12.20 -0.44 10.89
CA ARG A 46 -12.53 -1.62 10.06
C ARG A 46 -12.79 -1.21 8.61
N TYR A 47 -13.59 -0.16 8.41
CA TYR A 47 -13.88 0.43 7.11
C TYR A 47 -13.58 1.92 7.17
N SER A 48 -12.96 2.44 6.12
CA SER A 48 -12.66 3.86 6.01
C SER A 48 -13.93 4.67 5.77
N LEU A 49 -13.85 5.98 6.02
CA LEU A 49 -14.95 6.90 5.75
C LEU A 49 -14.62 7.74 4.52
N GLY A 50 -15.55 7.75 3.58
CA GLY A 50 -15.48 8.53 2.35
C GLY A 50 -15.73 10.01 2.54
N PHE A 51 -15.70 10.75 1.43
CA PHE A 51 -15.90 12.20 1.41
C PHE A 51 -17.27 12.67 1.95
N ASP A 52 -18.28 11.80 1.93
CA ASP A 52 -19.63 12.05 2.44
C ASP A 52 -19.92 11.30 3.75
N GLY A 53 -18.90 10.74 4.40
CA GLY A 53 -19.00 10.01 5.66
C GLY A 53 -19.49 8.57 5.53
N ARG A 54 -19.74 8.06 4.31
CA ARG A 54 -20.12 6.65 4.11
C ARG A 54 -18.93 5.71 4.31
N SER A 55 -19.20 4.53 4.83
CA SER A 55 -18.18 3.49 5.00
C SER A 55 -17.79 2.83 3.67
N THR A 56 -16.49 2.61 3.47
CA THR A 56 -15.96 1.84 2.34
C THR A 56 -16.32 0.36 2.44
N ARG A 57 -16.23 -0.36 1.32
CA ARG A 57 -16.57 -1.80 1.25
C ARG A 57 -15.51 -2.71 1.88
N ARG A 58 -14.26 -2.23 1.93
CA ARG A 58 -13.10 -2.99 2.43
C ARG A 58 -12.23 -2.13 3.32
N HIS A 59 -11.48 -2.79 4.20
CA HIS A 59 -10.43 -2.17 4.98
C HIS A 59 -9.34 -1.60 4.06
N ALA A 60 -8.90 -0.38 4.34
CA ALA A 60 -7.77 0.22 3.65
C ALA A 60 -6.49 -0.58 3.95
N MET A 61 -5.90 -1.19 2.93
CA MET A 61 -4.63 -1.91 3.09
C MET A 61 -3.51 -0.97 3.51
N SER A 62 -2.55 -1.47 4.28
CA SER A 62 -1.28 -0.78 4.46
C SER A 62 -0.59 -0.57 3.10
N LEU A 63 -0.15 0.66 2.84
CA LEU A 63 0.66 0.98 1.65
C LEU A 63 2.16 0.80 1.91
N THR A 64 2.55 0.53 3.15
CA THR A 64 3.95 0.34 3.52
C THR A 64 4.48 -0.88 2.78
N ASN A 65 5.67 -0.76 2.20
CA ASN A 65 6.36 -1.81 1.46
C ASN A 65 5.66 -2.29 0.18
N ALA A 66 4.64 -1.57 -0.32
CA ALA A 66 3.91 -1.95 -1.54
C ALA A 66 4.80 -2.15 -2.78
N ARG A 67 5.98 -1.49 -2.84
CA ARG A 67 6.95 -1.70 -3.93
C ARG A 67 7.46 -3.13 -4.05
N TYR A 68 7.42 -3.90 -2.97
CA TYR A 68 7.99 -5.26 -2.92
C TYR A 68 6.98 -6.34 -3.30
N TYR A 69 5.73 -5.97 -3.60
CA TYR A 69 4.74 -6.93 -4.08
C TYR A 69 5.04 -7.34 -5.52
N ALA A 70 5.64 -8.53 -5.68
CA ALA A 70 6.21 -8.98 -6.95
C ALA A 70 5.17 -9.14 -8.08
N ARG A 71 3.90 -9.42 -7.75
CA ARG A 71 2.83 -9.55 -8.76
C ARG A 71 2.48 -8.23 -9.43
N GLY A 72 2.78 -7.09 -8.78
CA GLY A 72 2.50 -5.76 -9.34
C GLY A 72 1.02 -5.47 -9.55
N ARG A 73 0.13 -6.23 -8.89
CA ARG A 73 -1.32 -6.03 -8.88
C ARG A 73 -1.75 -5.53 -7.51
N PHE A 74 -2.81 -4.73 -7.43
CA PHE A 74 -3.18 -4.02 -6.20
C PHE A 74 -4.68 -4.10 -5.94
N PHE A 75 -5.07 -3.69 -4.72
CA PHE A 75 -6.29 -4.09 -3.98
C PHE A 75 -6.26 -5.51 -3.42
N TRP A 76 -7.12 -5.77 -2.44
CA TRP A 76 -7.32 -7.08 -1.83
C TRP A 76 -7.66 -8.18 -2.86
N ASP A 77 -8.33 -7.81 -3.95
CA ASP A 77 -8.75 -8.69 -5.05
C ASP A 77 -7.81 -8.65 -6.27
N GLU A 78 -6.68 -7.94 -6.18
CA GLU A 78 -5.75 -7.75 -7.30
C GLU A 78 -6.39 -7.20 -8.60
N ARG A 79 -7.56 -6.53 -8.53
CA ARG A 79 -8.24 -6.05 -9.73
C ARG A 79 -7.43 -5.02 -10.51
N SER A 80 -6.61 -4.24 -9.81
CA SER A 80 -5.78 -3.22 -10.44
C SER A 80 -4.44 -3.80 -10.88
N THR A 81 -4.07 -3.56 -12.13
CA THR A 81 -2.88 -4.19 -12.78
C THR A 81 -1.57 -3.43 -12.53
N SER A 82 -1.62 -2.28 -11.85
CA SER A 82 -0.45 -1.47 -11.51
C SER A 82 -0.79 -0.46 -10.41
N LEU A 83 0.22 0.10 -9.73
CA LEU A 83 -0.01 1.21 -8.79
C LEU A 83 -0.55 2.43 -9.51
N GLU A 84 -0.07 2.70 -10.73
CA GLU A 84 -0.52 3.81 -11.57
C GLU A 84 -2.02 3.74 -11.85
N ALA A 85 -2.55 2.54 -12.12
CA ALA A 85 -3.99 2.35 -12.25
C ALA A 85 -4.70 2.46 -10.90
N GLN A 86 -4.17 1.81 -9.87
CA GLN A 86 -4.80 1.72 -8.55
C GLN A 86 -5.05 3.09 -7.92
N VAL A 87 -4.10 4.02 -7.99
CA VAL A 87 -4.23 5.33 -7.35
C VAL A 87 -5.32 6.22 -7.96
N LEU A 88 -5.80 5.90 -9.18
CA LEU A 88 -6.88 6.62 -9.84
C LEU A 88 -8.27 6.08 -9.48
N GLU A 89 -8.36 4.84 -8.99
CA GLU A 89 -9.64 4.21 -8.65
C GLU A 89 -10.32 4.88 -7.43
N PRO A 90 -9.64 5.12 -6.27
CA PRO A 90 -10.24 5.83 -5.13
C PRO A 90 -10.73 7.23 -5.44
N ILE A 91 -10.03 7.94 -6.34
CA ILE A 91 -10.39 9.30 -6.77
C ILE A 91 -11.80 9.29 -7.39
N GLN A 92 -12.10 8.28 -8.19
CA GLN A 92 -13.37 8.15 -8.92
C GLN A 92 -14.46 7.40 -8.15
N ASP A 93 -14.10 6.58 -7.15
CA ASP A 93 -15.10 5.79 -6.42
C ASP A 93 -16.07 6.74 -5.69
N PRO A 94 -17.40 6.57 -5.88
CA PRO A 94 -18.43 7.48 -5.38
C PRO A 94 -18.67 7.37 -3.87
N ILE A 95 -18.01 6.44 -3.19
CA ILE A 95 -17.95 6.37 -1.73
C ILE A 95 -16.65 7.03 -1.28
N GLU A 96 -15.52 6.69 -1.88
CA GLU A 96 -14.21 7.16 -1.39
C GLU A 96 -13.99 8.66 -1.61
N MET A 97 -13.77 9.12 -2.85
CA MET A 97 -13.44 10.53 -3.15
C MET A 97 -14.39 11.19 -4.16
N GLY A 98 -15.10 10.43 -4.98
CA GLY A 98 -16.23 10.91 -5.80
C GLY A 98 -15.90 11.91 -6.92
N LEU A 99 -14.64 12.06 -7.32
CA LEU A 99 -14.19 13.06 -8.28
C LEU A 99 -13.84 12.41 -9.64
N SER A 100 -14.36 12.95 -10.74
CA SER A 100 -13.96 12.50 -12.08
C SER A 100 -12.50 12.91 -12.39
N LEU A 101 -11.81 12.14 -13.22
CA LEU A 101 -10.41 12.42 -13.54
C LEU A 101 -10.22 13.74 -14.32
N ASP A 102 -11.20 14.13 -15.13
CA ASP A 102 -11.20 15.41 -15.82
C ASP A 102 -11.38 16.58 -14.83
N ALA A 103 -12.32 16.45 -13.88
CA ALA A 103 -12.51 17.46 -12.83
C ALA A 103 -11.27 17.57 -11.93
N MET A 104 -10.65 16.43 -11.58
CA MET A 104 -9.37 16.39 -10.88
C MET A 104 -8.29 17.18 -11.65
N ARG A 105 -8.08 16.87 -12.94
CA ARG A 105 -7.10 17.55 -13.79
C ARG A 105 -7.34 19.07 -13.79
N GLU A 106 -8.57 19.50 -14.02
CA GLU A 106 -8.93 20.91 -14.06
C GLU A 106 -8.71 21.62 -12.73
N LYS A 107 -9.08 20.97 -11.63
CA LYS A 107 -8.91 21.51 -10.28
C LYS A 107 -7.45 21.71 -9.94
N LEU A 108 -6.61 20.70 -10.21
CA LEU A 108 -5.16 20.78 -9.99
C LEU A 108 -4.48 21.81 -10.91
N ALA A 109 -4.93 21.95 -12.16
CA ALA A 109 -4.37 22.92 -13.11
C ALA A 109 -4.59 24.39 -12.70
N ARG A 110 -5.64 24.68 -11.92
CA ARG A 110 -5.95 26.02 -11.39
C ARG A 110 -5.14 26.39 -10.14
N VAL A 111 -4.41 25.45 -9.55
CA VAL A 111 -3.67 25.66 -8.31
C VAL A 111 -2.20 26.04 -8.63
N PRO A 112 -1.75 27.28 -8.35
CA PRO A 112 -0.48 27.80 -8.86
C PRO A 112 0.76 26.99 -8.48
N PHE A 113 0.79 26.42 -7.27
CA PHE A 113 1.97 25.71 -6.78
C PHE A 113 2.21 24.36 -7.49
N TYR A 114 1.22 23.79 -8.19
CA TYR A 114 1.42 22.54 -8.92
C TYR A 114 2.34 22.70 -10.12
N ARG A 115 2.23 23.81 -10.87
CA ARG A 115 3.07 24.06 -12.06
C ARG A 115 4.57 23.79 -11.82
N PRO A 116 5.22 24.41 -10.82
CA PRO A 116 6.64 24.13 -10.56
C PRO A 116 6.90 22.72 -10.00
N LEU A 117 5.92 22.06 -9.37
CA LEU A 117 6.08 20.65 -8.93
C LEU A 117 6.04 19.68 -10.12
N PHE A 118 5.12 19.87 -11.07
CA PHE A 118 5.07 19.09 -12.30
C PHE A 118 6.31 19.33 -13.16
N GLU A 119 6.78 20.58 -13.26
CA GLU A 119 8.02 20.92 -13.98
C GLU A 119 9.21 20.13 -13.41
N ARG A 120 9.39 20.14 -12.08
CA ARG A 120 10.47 19.37 -11.43
C ARG A 120 10.32 17.87 -11.61
N ALA A 121 9.11 17.35 -11.58
CA ALA A 121 8.86 15.90 -11.64
C ALA A 121 8.94 15.33 -13.07
N PHE A 122 8.54 16.10 -14.08
CA PHE A 122 8.29 15.61 -15.43
C PHE A 122 8.84 16.51 -16.55
N GLY A 123 9.52 17.62 -16.23
CA GLY A 123 10.05 18.57 -17.22
C GLY A 123 8.98 19.36 -17.96
N THR A 124 7.79 19.49 -17.37
CA THR A 124 6.68 20.26 -17.92
C THR A 124 5.71 20.68 -16.83
N THR A 125 5.17 21.90 -16.94
CA THR A 125 4.11 22.40 -16.05
C THR A 125 2.73 21.78 -16.30
N GLU A 126 2.58 20.97 -17.35
CA GLU A 126 1.29 20.43 -17.77
C GLU A 126 0.77 19.34 -16.81
N VAL A 127 -0.40 19.61 -16.21
CA VAL A 127 -1.12 18.64 -15.37
C VAL A 127 -1.93 17.68 -16.24
N THR A 128 -1.61 16.40 -16.17
CA THR A 128 -2.38 15.32 -16.83
C THR A 128 -2.68 14.20 -15.85
N VAL A 129 -3.76 13.44 -16.13
CA VAL A 129 -4.12 12.23 -15.37
C VAL A 129 -2.94 11.27 -15.26
N ASN A 130 -2.21 11.05 -16.36
CA ASN A 130 -1.04 10.18 -16.38
C ASN A 130 0.07 10.67 -15.42
N ARG A 131 0.39 11.97 -15.41
CA ARG A 131 1.43 12.52 -14.53
C ARG A 131 1.00 12.50 -13.06
N VAL A 132 -0.28 12.76 -12.76
CA VAL A 132 -0.84 12.62 -11.40
C VAL A 132 -0.70 11.17 -10.91
N SER A 133 -1.19 10.22 -11.70
CA SER A 133 -1.06 8.77 -11.44
C SER A 133 0.39 8.36 -11.18
N ARG A 134 1.30 8.77 -12.07
CA ARG A 134 2.72 8.43 -11.96
C ARG A 134 3.37 9.01 -10.71
N ALA A 135 3.06 10.25 -10.35
CA ALA A 135 3.59 10.90 -9.15
C ALA A 135 3.08 10.21 -7.87
N LEU A 136 1.77 9.97 -7.76
CA LEU A 136 1.18 9.22 -6.64
C LEU A 136 1.81 7.83 -6.50
N ALA A 137 1.93 7.08 -7.59
CA ALA A 137 2.56 5.76 -7.59
C ALA A 137 4.05 5.81 -7.17
N GLN A 138 4.79 6.86 -7.53
CA GLN A 138 6.16 7.04 -7.04
C GLN A 138 6.22 7.28 -5.54
N PHE A 139 5.30 8.08 -4.98
CA PHE A 139 5.23 8.29 -3.54
C PHE A 139 4.87 7.01 -2.79
N VAL A 140 3.85 6.26 -3.25
CA VAL A 140 3.47 4.96 -2.65
C VAL A 140 4.65 3.99 -2.66
N ARG A 141 5.45 3.94 -3.74
CA ARG A 141 6.67 3.10 -3.78
C ARG A 141 7.76 3.55 -2.82
N ALA A 142 7.79 4.83 -2.45
CA ALA A 142 8.76 5.38 -1.50
C ALA A 142 8.39 5.08 -0.05
N LEU A 143 7.18 4.58 0.23
CA LEU A 143 6.72 4.20 1.57
C LEU A 143 7.35 2.87 2.02
N VAL A 144 8.67 2.87 2.22
CA VAL A 144 9.44 1.71 2.68
C VAL A 144 9.71 1.83 4.18
N SER A 145 9.35 0.80 4.93
CA SER A 145 9.80 0.67 6.33
C SER A 145 11.20 0.05 6.35
N ALA A 146 12.07 0.56 7.20
CA ALA A 146 13.38 -0.01 7.44
C ALA A 146 13.84 0.21 8.89
N GLY A 147 14.78 -0.61 9.34
CA GLY A 147 15.41 -0.48 10.66
C GLY A 147 14.65 -1.16 11.79
N ALA A 148 13.65 -1.99 11.47
CA ALA A 148 12.98 -2.81 12.47
C ALA A 148 13.99 -3.75 13.18
N PRO A 149 13.70 -4.23 14.40
CA PRO A 149 14.54 -5.25 15.05
C PRO A 149 14.81 -6.46 14.17
N TYR A 150 13.82 -6.90 13.38
CA TYR A 150 13.98 -7.96 12.39
C TYR A 150 15.01 -7.59 11.30
N ASP A 151 14.96 -6.39 10.74
CA ASP A 151 15.91 -5.94 9.70
C ASP A 151 17.35 -5.94 10.21
N ARG A 152 17.56 -5.45 11.45
CA ARG A 152 18.88 -5.46 12.10
C ARG A 152 19.38 -6.88 12.34
N ALA A 153 18.50 -7.80 12.72
CA ALA A 153 18.84 -9.21 12.84
C ALA A 153 19.19 -9.83 11.47
N ARG A 154 18.39 -9.52 10.45
CA ARG A 154 18.57 -10.00 9.09
C ARG A 154 19.87 -9.52 8.44
N ALA A 155 20.31 -8.30 8.77
CA ALA A 155 21.59 -7.75 8.35
C ALA A 155 22.79 -8.45 9.02
N ALA A 156 22.62 -8.96 10.24
CA ALA A 156 23.68 -9.68 10.96
C ALA A 156 23.86 -11.14 10.49
N GLY A 157 22.81 -11.76 9.94
CA GLY A 157 22.90 -13.13 9.44
C GLY A 157 21.59 -13.64 8.83
N ARG A 158 21.66 -14.82 8.22
CA ARG A 158 20.46 -15.51 7.69
C ARG A 158 19.47 -15.80 8.84
N PRO A 159 18.15 -15.74 8.61
CA PRO A 159 17.15 -16.06 9.62
C PRO A 159 17.44 -17.41 10.32
N GLY A 160 17.41 -17.42 11.65
CA GLY A 160 17.69 -18.61 12.47
C GLY A 160 19.17 -18.89 12.79
N SER A 161 20.12 -18.20 12.14
CA SER A 161 21.55 -18.32 12.48
C SER A 161 21.89 -17.75 13.86
N THR A 162 23.03 -18.13 14.44
CA THR A 162 23.54 -17.57 15.70
C THR A 162 23.62 -16.04 15.66
N ALA A 163 24.15 -15.47 14.57
CA ALA A 163 24.28 -14.03 14.40
C ALA A 163 22.93 -13.30 14.30
N PHE A 164 21.95 -13.89 13.61
CA PHE A 164 20.58 -13.37 13.56
C PHE A 164 19.91 -13.42 14.94
N ASN A 165 19.98 -14.58 15.59
CA ASN A 165 19.35 -14.82 16.89
C ASN A 165 19.95 -13.92 17.99
N ALA A 166 21.24 -13.59 17.92
CA ALA A 166 21.89 -12.68 18.86
C ALA A 166 21.34 -11.24 18.80
N ARG A 167 20.62 -10.86 17.74
CA ARG A 167 20.02 -9.52 17.57
C ARG A 167 18.55 -9.45 17.99
N LEU A 168 17.96 -10.54 18.44
CA LEU A 168 16.55 -10.62 18.83
C LEU A 168 16.41 -10.94 20.32
N SER A 169 15.35 -10.42 20.95
CA SER A 169 14.97 -10.84 22.30
C SER A 169 14.54 -12.31 22.32
N ALA A 170 14.59 -12.95 23.49
CA ALA A 170 14.18 -14.35 23.63
C ALA A 170 12.76 -14.61 23.07
N THR A 171 11.82 -13.72 23.37
CA THR A 171 10.43 -13.77 22.87
C THR A 171 10.35 -13.57 21.36
N ALA A 172 11.11 -12.63 20.79
CA ALA A 172 11.12 -12.39 19.35
C ALA A 172 11.71 -13.58 18.57
N ARG A 173 12.75 -14.24 19.12
CA ARG A 173 13.30 -15.48 18.54
C ARG A 173 12.28 -16.61 18.56
N LEU A 174 11.59 -16.80 19.69
CA LEU A 174 10.54 -17.82 19.80
C LEU A 174 9.39 -17.53 18.82
N GLY A 175 8.95 -16.28 18.72
CA GLY A 175 7.94 -15.86 17.74
C GLY A 175 8.38 -16.12 16.30
N HIS A 176 9.63 -15.78 15.97
CA HIS A 176 10.21 -16.08 14.66
C HIS A 176 10.24 -17.60 14.38
N GLN A 177 10.65 -18.42 15.36
CA GLN A 177 10.63 -19.87 15.23
C GLN A 177 9.22 -20.40 14.95
N LEU A 178 8.23 -19.97 15.73
CA LEU A 178 6.83 -20.34 15.50
C LEU A 178 6.34 -19.91 14.12
N PHE A 179 6.72 -18.72 13.66
CA PHE A 179 6.32 -18.18 12.36
C PHE A 179 6.85 -19.01 11.18
N VAL A 180 8.12 -19.43 11.24
CA VAL A 180 8.78 -20.14 10.13
C VAL A 180 8.59 -21.66 10.18
N THR A 181 8.28 -22.22 11.35
CA THR A 181 8.09 -23.66 11.52
C THR A 181 6.67 -24.06 11.10
N ALA A 182 6.57 -25.02 10.19
CA ALA A 182 5.30 -25.65 9.86
C ALA A 182 4.85 -26.57 11.03
N PRO A 183 3.56 -26.57 11.40
CA PRO A 183 3.05 -27.49 12.40
C PRO A 183 3.13 -28.94 11.92
N SER A 184 3.53 -29.84 12.81
CA SER A 184 3.50 -31.30 12.62
C SER A 184 3.32 -32.01 13.98
N PRO A 185 2.99 -33.33 14.04
CA PRO A 185 2.82 -34.03 15.31
C PRO A 185 4.06 -33.86 16.22
N GLY A 186 3.84 -33.33 17.42
CA GLY A 186 4.92 -33.03 18.38
C GLY A 186 5.73 -31.76 18.09
N VAL A 187 5.47 -31.04 16.99
CA VAL A 187 6.17 -29.80 16.62
C VAL A 187 5.20 -28.62 16.64
N ARG A 188 5.45 -27.69 17.55
CA ARG A 188 4.69 -26.43 17.63
C ARG A 188 5.19 -25.44 16.59
N GLY A 189 4.33 -25.03 15.67
CA GLY A 189 4.61 -24.04 14.63
C GLY A 189 3.32 -23.47 14.05
N GLY A 190 3.41 -22.31 13.40
CA GLY A 190 2.28 -21.62 12.76
C GLY A 190 2.26 -21.78 11.24
N GLY A 191 3.38 -22.16 10.62
CA GLY A 191 3.48 -22.31 9.17
C GLY A 191 3.24 -21.01 8.38
N CYS A 192 3.33 -19.85 9.04
CA CYS A 192 3.00 -18.54 8.49
C CYS A 192 3.87 -18.20 7.27
N SER A 193 5.13 -18.63 7.29
CA SER A 193 6.10 -18.45 6.20
C SER A 193 5.74 -19.16 4.90
N ARG A 194 4.71 -20.03 4.88
CA ARG A 194 4.22 -20.66 3.63
C ARG A 194 3.54 -19.67 2.71
N CYS A 195 2.91 -18.64 3.28
CA CYS A 195 2.26 -17.57 2.54
C CYS A 195 3.03 -16.26 2.69
N HIS A 196 3.46 -15.91 3.90
CA HIS A 196 4.16 -14.66 4.20
C HIS A 196 5.68 -14.81 4.06
N VAL A 197 6.20 -14.52 2.88
CA VAL A 197 7.58 -14.88 2.50
C VAL A 197 8.51 -13.68 2.36
N GLY A 198 9.80 -13.99 2.23
CA GLY A 198 10.86 -12.99 2.01
C GLY A 198 11.06 -12.10 3.23
N ASP A 199 11.96 -11.13 3.07
CA ASP A 199 12.29 -10.22 4.18
C ASP A 199 11.19 -9.18 4.44
N ALA A 200 10.33 -8.92 3.44
CA ALA A 200 9.15 -8.05 3.60
C ALA A 200 7.92 -8.78 4.17
N GLN A 201 7.95 -10.12 4.29
CA GLN A 201 6.85 -10.95 4.81
C GLN A 201 5.52 -10.75 4.08
N ILE A 202 5.60 -10.46 2.78
CA ILE A 202 4.46 -10.20 1.90
C ILE A 202 4.01 -11.52 1.26
N SER A 203 2.70 -11.66 1.04
CA SER A 203 2.17 -12.83 0.31
C SER A 203 2.65 -12.85 -1.14
N LEU A 204 2.93 -14.02 -1.70
CA LEU A 204 3.26 -14.13 -3.14
C LEU A 204 2.04 -14.02 -4.05
N SER A 205 0.84 -14.21 -3.51
CA SER A 205 -0.41 -14.30 -4.25
C SER A 205 -1.61 -14.05 -3.33
N PRO A 206 -2.75 -13.59 -3.87
CA PRO A 206 -4.00 -13.62 -3.13
C PRO A 206 -4.37 -15.08 -2.82
N ARG A 207 -5.01 -15.29 -1.67
CA ARG A 207 -5.46 -16.60 -1.21
C ARG A 207 -6.84 -16.44 -0.59
N ASN A 208 -7.71 -17.42 -0.79
CA ASN A 208 -8.85 -17.59 0.09
C ASN A 208 -8.34 -18.06 1.46
N ILE A 209 -8.60 -17.26 2.49
CA ILE A 209 -8.14 -17.50 3.86
C ILE A 209 -9.29 -17.81 4.83
N GLY A 210 -10.51 -18.02 4.31
CA GLY A 210 -11.67 -18.42 5.11
C GLY A 210 -12.10 -17.39 6.16
N LEU A 211 -11.84 -16.10 5.93
CA LEU A 211 -12.28 -15.02 6.84
C LEU A 211 -13.80 -14.83 6.85
N ASP A 212 -14.45 -15.06 5.71
CA ASP A 212 -15.91 -15.13 5.59
C ASP A 212 -16.30 -16.60 5.47
N PRO A 213 -16.85 -17.23 6.53
CA PRO A 213 -17.19 -18.65 6.52
C PRO A 213 -18.35 -18.97 5.56
N ASP A 214 -19.19 -17.99 5.24
CA ASP A 214 -20.36 -18.18 4.38
C ASP A 214 -20.05 -17.83 2.91
N GLY A 215 -18.93 -17.13 2.65
CA GLY A 215 -18.46 -16.80 1.31
C GLY A 215 -19.38 -15.87 0.51
N THR A 216 -20.28 -15.15 1.18
CA THR A 216 -21.32 -14.33 0.53
C THR A 216 -20.98 -12.85 0.49
N GLY A 217 -19.99 -12.38 1.25
CA GLY A 217 -19.66 -10.95 1.37
C GLY A 217 -18.71 -10.43 0.30
N ASP A 218 -17.51 -11.02 0.22
CA ASP A 218 -16.42 -10.55 -0.64
C ASP A 218 -15.84 -11.72 -1.44
N PRO A 219 -16.03 -11.76 -2.77
CA PRO A 219 -15.52 -12.85 -3.59
C PRO A 219 -13.97 -12.85 -3.65
N GLY A 220 -13.29 -11.79 -3.21
CA GLY A 220 -11.84 -11.72 -3.24
C GLY A 220 -11.27 -11.65 -4.67
N ALA A 221 -10.02 -12.07 -4.83
CA ALA A 221 -9.39 -12.13 -6.16
C ALA A 221 -9.95 -13.30 -6.98
N ASN A 222 -10.12 -13.11 -8.30
CA ASN A 222 -10.58 -14.14 -9.25
C ASN A 222 -11.88 -14.86 -8.84
N ASP A 223 -12.84 -14.14 -8.25
CA ASP A 223 -14.09 -14.72 -7.76
C ASP A 223 -13.90 -15.87 -6.75
N GLY A 224 -12.84 -15.79 -5.95
CA GLY A 224 -12.55 -16.73 -4.86
C GLY A 224 -11.76 -17.97 -5.28
N ARG A 225 -11.25 -17.98 -6.52
CA ARG A 225 -10.51 -19.11 -7.14
C ARG A 225 -8.99 -18.99 -7.03
#